data_AF-A0A317XQV4-F1
#
_entry.id   AF-A0A317XQV4-F1
#
_cell.length_a   1.000
_cell.length_b   1.000
_cell.length_c   1.000
_cell.angle_alpha   90.00
_cell.angle_beta   90.00
_cell.angle_gamma   90.00
#
_symmetry.space_group_name_H-M   'P 1'
#
loop_
_entity.id
_entity.type
_entity.pdbx_description
1 polymer ?
#
loop_
_entity_poly.entity_id
_entity_poly.type
_entity_poly.pdbx_seq_one_letter_code
_entity_poly.pdbx_strand_id
1 'polypeptide(L)'
;MASTQSGGLQRRRGAGAAGGSAAGPSSSSHRLDDDDYNPSRTGSPAPGGSPIPSSSRSGAPFGTRSATGSVTTYDESTGHKVAYDPRDLNDEKEMGENPRLTLMEEILLLGLKDKQGYLSFWNDNISYTLRGCILIELALRRRIAITKDPMRKRFAISERMVDVIDGKMTGEVLLDEALKMIKASDRMSVGQWVDLMSGETWNVMKIGYQLKQVRERLAKGLVDKGILRTEKRNFLLFDMATHPLNDTSCKDAVLRRVLTLLTSNSPSVHVDVFYREDMSKSGRPVALRVTRALCLLCCSFSANVLENALNHLSYEARESAFQKADDVLEEFATWPMAPSSGLAGGGVGGTAGSTGPGGIPTSLSSASSSSASNGSSMYTKKTSSNGSARIGEGSIVSNNPYEETPTGASIQELAKALQKELDSEGDPSMFECIAAVLNVLSRMDSLL
;
A
#
# COMPACT_ATOMS: atom_id res chain seq x y z
N MET A 1 2.51 49.75 47.55
CA MET A 1 3.78 50.10 48.23
C MET A 1 4.74 48.94 47.95
N ALA A 2 5.73 49.08 47.07
CA ALA A 2 7.02 49.75 47.31
C ALA A 2 7.79 49.06 48.46
N SER A 3 9.02 48.55 48.31
CA SER A 3 10.12 49.07 47.46
C SER A 3 11.05 48.01 46.85
N THR A 4 11.43 48.32 45.62
CA THR A 4 12.70 48.17 44.91
C THR A 4 13.99 47.93 45.71
N GLN A 5 14.89 47.08 45.17
CA GLN A 5 16.33 47.35 45.21
C GLN A 5 17.00 46.97 43.88
N SER A 6 17.95 47.79 43.44
CA SER A 6 18.60 47.76 42.13
C SER A 6 20.09 47.46 42.23
N GLY A 7 20.64 46.71 41.28
CA GLY A 7 22.09 46.52 41.14
C GLY A 7 22.47 46.12 39.71
N GLY A 8 22.99 47.08 38.94
CA GLY A 8 23.58 46.82 37.63
C GLY A 8 24.92 47.55 37.51
N LEU A 9 25.84 46.99 36.72
CA LEU A 9 27.17 47.49 36.27
C LEU A 9 27.84 46.29 35.57
N GLN A 10 28.67 46.38 34.53
CA GLN A 10 28.80 47.35 33.44
C GLN A 10 29.56 46.66 32.28
N ARG A 11 29.47 47.17 31.05
CA ARG A 11 30.22 46.64 29.89
C ARG A 11 31.74 46.80 30.06
N ARG A 12 32.53 45.90 29.46
CA ARG A 12 33.88 46.24 28.98
C ARG A 12 34.14 45.73 27.56
N ARG A 13 34.48 46.66 26.66
CA ARG A 13 35.08 46.40 25.33
C ARG A 13 36.61 46.50 25.44
N GLY A 14 37.31 45.73 24.60
CA GLY A 14 38.51 46.13 23.85
C GLY A 14 38.39 45.44 22.48
N ALA A 15 38.50 46.09 21.30
CA ALA A 15 39.58 46.95 20.79
C ALA A 15 40.92 46.19 20.77
N GLY A 16 41.64 46.02 19.67
CA GLY A 16 41.56 46.42 18.24
C GLY A 16 42.83 45.80 17.58
N ALA A 17 43.36 46.10 16.39
CA ALA A 17 42.99 46.72 15.09
C ALA A 17 44.20 46.40 14.15
N ALA A 18 44.27 46.57 12.83
CA ALA A 18 43.44 47.10 11.73
C ALA A 18 43.92 46.36 10.43
N GLY A 19 43.41 46.59 9.21
CA GLY A 19 42.34 47.43 8.69
C GLY A 19 42.28 47.37 7.15
N GLY A 20 41.30 48.09 6.56
CA GLY A 20 41.39 48.81 5.28
C GLY A 20 41.52 48.02 3.96
N SER A 21 40.86 48.38 2.86
CA SER A 21 39.88 49.45 2.63
C SER A 21 38.95 49.12 1.46
N ALA A 22 37.76 49.74 1.55
CA ALA A 22 36.71 49.94 0.56
C ALA A 22 37.10 50.05 -0.94
N ALA A 23 36.20 49.58 -1.81
CA ALA A 23 35.50 50.42 -2.81
C ALA A 23 34.32 49.66 -3.46
N GLY A 24 33.27 50.41 -3.85
CA GLY A 24 32.09 49.90 -4.56
C GLY A 24 32.23 49.86 -6.09
N PRO A 25 31.15 49.54 -6.81
CA PRO A 25 31.23 48.93 -8.14
C PRO A 25 31.15 49.93 -9.31
N SER A 26 31.68 49.53 -10.47
CA SER A 26 31.22 50.07 -11.77
C SER A 26 31.44 49.07 -12.91
N SER A 27 30.55 49.14 -13.88
CA SER A 27 30.53 48.36 -15.12
C SER A 27 31.50 48.89 -16.16
N SER A 28 32.08 48.01 -17.00
CA SER A 28 32.13 48.27 -18.45
C SER A 28 32.45 47.01 -19.26
N SER A 29 31.89 47.01 -20.46
CA SER A 29 32.10 46.08 -21.56
C SER A 29 33.57 45.90 -21.96
N HIS A 30 33.94 44.66 -22.31
CA HIS A 30 34.90 44.43 -23.38
C HIS A 30 34.43 43.29 -24.29
N ARG A 31 34.39 43.56 -25.60
CA ARG A 31 34.27 42.58 -26.67
C ARG A 31 35.66 42.34 -27.26
N LEU A 32 36.00 41.08 -27.49
CA LEU A 32 36.80 40.49 -28.57
C LEU A 32 36.39 38.99 -28.52
N ASP A 33 35.56 38.47 -29.42
CA ASP A 33 35.90 38.03 -30.78
C ASP A 33 37.10 37.04 -30.78
N ASP A 34 36.77 35.75 -30.85
CA ASP A 34 37.48 34.80 -31.72
C ASP A 34 36.50 33.69 -32.15
N ASP A 35 36.52 33.33 -33.43
CA ASP A 35 35.58 32.41 -34.08
C ASP A 35 36.16 30.98 -34.11
N ASP A 36 35.38 29.97 -33.70
CA ASP A 36 35.58 28.62 -34.25
C ASP A 36 34.29 27.78 -34.24
N TYR A 37 33.61 27.75 -35.39
CA TYR A 37 32.36 27.01 -35.63
C TYR A 37 32.63 25.85 -36.60
N ASN A 38 32.71 24.62 -36.08
CA ASN A 38 32.92 23.43 -36.92
C ASN A 38 31.77 22.40 -36.78
N PRO A 39 30.84 22.32 -37.76
CA PRO A 39 29.69 21.44 -37.69
C PRO A 39 30.04 20.02 -38.19
N SER A 40 30.34 19.11 -37.26
CA SER A 40 30.64 17.71 -37.57
C SER A 40 29.40 16.93 -38.05
N ARG A 41 29.12 16.99 -39.36
CA ARG A 41 28.21 16.08 -40.06
C ARG A 41 28.81 14.67 -40.12
N THR A 42 28.25 13.72 -39.39
CA THR A 42 28.54 12.29 -39.59
C THR A 42 27.59 11.72 -40.65
N GLY A 43 28.12 11.45 -41.84
CA GLY A 43 27.37 10.84 -42.94
C GLY A 43 27.14 9.34 -42.75
N SER A 44 26.04 8.83 -43.31
CA SER A 44 25.73 7.39 -43.34
C SER A 44 26.76 6.63 -44.21
N PRO A 45 27.35 5.53 -43.72
CA PRO A 45 28.09 4.62 -44.58
C PRO A 45 27.15 3.64 -45.30
N ALA A 46 27.28 3.56 -46.63
CA ALA A 46 26.65 2.51 -47.45
C ALA A 46 27.36 1.15 -47.24
N PRO A 47 26.72 0.00 -47.58
CA PRO A 47 27.23 -1.31 -47.20
C PRO A 47 28.44 -1.75 -48.03
N GLY A 48 29.58 -1.93 -47.37
CA GLY A 48 30.78 -2.58 -47.93
C GLY A 48 30.76 -4.09 -47.77
N GLY A 49 31.30 -4.81 -48.76
CA GLY A 49 31.27 -6.28 -48.83
C GLY A 49 32.09 -7.03 -47.78
N SER A 50 31.81 -8.34 -47.68
CA SER A 50 32.32 -9.29 -46.68
C SER A 50 33.84 -9.49 -46.68
N PRO A 51 34.36 -10.14 -45.63
CA PRO A 51 34.97 -11.46 -45.90
C PRO A 51 34.35 -12.60 -45.07
N ILE A 52 34.30 -13.77 -45.68
CA ILE A 52 33.83 -15.04 -45.09
C ILE A 52 34.97 -15.68 -44.29
N PRO A 53 34.77 -16.06 -43.00
CA PRO A 53 35.63 -17.02 -42.33
C PRO A 53 35.01 -18.43 -42.41
N SER A 54 35.57 -19.27 -43.28
CA SER A 54 35.23 -20.69 -43.37
C SER A 54 35.97 -21.49 -42.28
N SER A 55 35.28 -21.91 -41.22
CA SER A 55 35.71 -23.07 -40.43
C SER A 55 34.54 -23.70 -39.67
N SER A 56 34.13 -24.88 -40.12
CA SER A 56 33.18 -25.74 -39.43
C SER A 56 33.75 -26.26 -38.10
N ARG A 57 33.05 -26.00 -36.99
CA ARG A 57 33.12 -26.86 -35.79
C ARG A 57 31.79 -26.89 -35.06
N SER A 58 31.39 -28.10 -34.71
CA SER A 58 30.09 -28.46 -34.15
C SER A 58 29.95 -28.15 -32.66
N GLY A 59 28.78 -27.64 -32.26
CA GLY A 59 28.17 -27.91 -30.95
C GLY A 59 28.46 -26.93 -29.80
N ALA A 60 27.59 -25.92 -29.62
CA ALA A 60 26.91 -25.58 -28.36
C ALA A 60 26.17 -24.22 -28.49
N PRO A 61 24.94 -24.07 -27.94
CA PRO A 61 24.24 -22.79 -27.92
C PRO A 61 24.68 -21.94 -26.70
N PHE A 62 25.79 -21.22 -26.82
CA PHE A 62 26.22 -20.26 -25.80
C PHE A 62 26.07 -18.82 -26.29
N GLY A 63 25.13 -18.09 -25.67
CA GLY A 63 24.83 -16.70 -26.02
C GLY A 63 25.99 -15.74 -25.73
N THR A 64 26.26 -14.84 -26.68
CA THR A 64 27.25 -13.78 -26.54
C THR A 64 26.78 -12.70 -25.57
N ARG A 65 27.53 -12.49 -24.49
CA ARG A 65 27.32 -11.40 -23.53
C ARG A 65 27.99 -10.11 -24.02
N SER A 66 27.25 -9.01 -24.06
CA SER A 66 27.80 -7.68 -24.29
C SER A 66 28.53 -7.16 -23.04
N ALA A 67 29.50 -6.26 -23.23
CA ALA A 67 30.16 -5.53 -22.13
C ALA A 67 29.18 -4.69 -21.28
N THR A 68 27.97 -4.40 -21.79
CA THR A 68 26.87 -3.73 -21.08
C THR A 68 25.98 -4.67 -20.26
N GLY A 69 26.27 -5.97 -20.22
CA GLY A 69 25.50 -6.98 -19.48
C GLY A 69 24.33 -7.60 -20.24
N SER A 70 23.91 -6.99 -21.36
CA SER A 70 22.87 -7.56 -22.22
C SER A 70 23.31 -8.88 -22.86
N VAL A 71 22.40 -9.86 -22.87
CA VAL A 71 22.51 -11.13 -23.58
C VAL A 71 21.69 -11.02 -24.86
N THR A 72 22.24 -11.55 -25.96
CA THR A 72 21.51 -11.67 -27.22
C THR A 72 21.13 -13.13 -27.45
N THR A 73 19.83 -13.39 -27.62
CA THR A 73 19.32 -14.69 -28.03
C THR A 73 18.78 -14.60 -29.47
N TYR A 74 18.86 -15.72 -30.19
CA TYR A 74 18.33 -15.84 -31.54
C TYR A 74 17.05 -16.66 -31.46
N ASP A 75 15.92 -16.03 -31.80
CA ASP A 75 14.67 -16.76 -31.98
C ASP A 75 14.64 -17.34 -33.40
N GLU A 76 14.85 -18.66 -33.47
CA GLU A 76 14.88 -19.43 -34.71
C GLU A 76 13.51 -19.48 -35.41
N SER A 77 12.42 -19.13 -34.73
CA SER A 77 11.05 -19.11 -35.28
C SER A 77 10.68 -17.78 -35.96
N THR A 78 11.23 -16.65 -35.50
CA THR A 78 10.92 -15.31 -36.06
C THR A 78 12.11 -14.66 -36.78
N GLY A 79 13.32 -15.20 -36.64
CA GLY A 79 14.54 -14.68 -37.27
C GLY A 79 15.05 -13.35 -36.69
N HIS A 80 14.36 -12.79 -35.69
CA HIS A 80 14.75 -11.56 -35.01
C HIS A 80 15.75 -11.81 -33.88
N LYS A 81 16.82 -11.00 -33.84
CA LYS A 81 17.76 -10.97 -32.72
C LYS A 81 17.18 -10.09 -31.62
N VAL A 82 16.73 -10.70 -30.53
CA VAL A 82 16.28 -9.95 -29.35
C VAL A 82 17.51 -9.68 -28.47
N ALA A 83 17.85 -8.40 -28.33
CA ALA A 83 18.80 -7.94 -27.32
C ALA A 83 18.04 -7.74 -26.01
N TYR A 84 18.55 -8.33 -24.94
CA TYR A 84 17.82 -8.45 -23.69
C TYR A 84 18.73 -8.20 -22.49
N ASP A 85 18.30 -7.42 -21.50
CA ASP A 85 19.03 -7.32 -20.23
C ASP A 85 18.57 -8.48 -19.33
N PRO A 86 19.46 -9.31 -18.76
CA PRO A 86 19.07 -10.33 -17.78
C PRO A 86 18.39 -9.76 -16.52
N ARG A 87 18.36 -8.43 -16.32
CA ARG A 87 17.55 -7.75 -15.29
C ARG A 87 16.12 -7.44 -15.74
N ASP A 88 15.82 -7.44 -17.03
CA ASP A 88 14.46 -7.35 -17.58
C ASP A 88 13.72 -8.71 -17.53
N LEU A 89 14.27 -9.71 -16.83
CA LEU A 89 13.56 -10.93 -16.42
C LEU A 89 12.56 -10.60 -15.29
N ASN A 90 11.53 -9.82 -15.64
CA ASN A 90 10.21 -10.06 -15.08
C ASN A 90 9.94 -11.56 -15.24
N ASP A 91 9.66 -12.24 -14.13
CA ASP A 91 9.29 -13.65 -14.23
C ASP A 91 7.98 -13.69 -15.01
N GLU A 92 7.88 -14.54 -16.03
CA GLU A 92 6.62 -14.74 -16.76
C GLU A 92 5.47 -15.18 -15.84
N LYS A 93 5.82 -15.66 -14.63
CA LYS A 93 4.92 -15.94 -13.50
C LYS A 93 4.44 -14.65 -12.82
N GLU A 94 5.35 -13.77 -12.38
CA GLU A 94 5.01 -12.51 -11.72
C GLU A 94 4.32 -11.50 -12.65
N MET A 95 4.54 -11.62 -13.96
CA MET A 95 3.98 -10.72 -14.96
C MET A 95 2.46 -10.85 -15.06
N GLY A 96 1.77 -9.83 -14.53
CA GLY A 96 0.30 -9.75 -14.46
C GLY A 96 -0.31 -10.18 -13.13
N GLU A 97 0.47 -10.70 -12.16
CA GLU A 97 -0.03 -10.98 -10.80
C GLU A 97 -0.24 -9.71 -9.97
N ASN A 98 0.56 -8.67 -10.21
CA ASN A 98 0.50 -7.41 -9.46
C ASN A 98 -0.36 -6.37 -10.19
N PRO A 99 -1.15 -5.55 -9.45
CA PRO A 99 -1.89 -4.45 -10.05
C PRO A 99 -0.95 -3.36 -10.60
N ARG A 100 -1.45 -2.56 -11.56
CA ARG A 100 -0.69 -1.44 -12.17
C ARG A 100 -0.34 -0.34 -11.17
N LEU A 101 -1.18 -0.16 -10.15
CA LEU A 101 -0.94 0.78 -9.05
C LEU A 101 -0.46 0.01 -7.83
N THR A 102 0.58 0.54 -7.19
CA THR A 102 0.96 0.17 -5.83
C THR A 102 -0.09 0.68 -4.83
N LEU A 103 -0.18 0.03 -3.67
CA LEU A 103 -1.01 0.51 -2.56
C LEU A 103 -0.72 1.99 -2.21
N MET A 104 0.55 2.42 -2.24
CA MET A 104 0.93 3.82 -2.01
C MET A 104 0.28 4.79 -3.01
N GLU A 105 0.19 4.41 -4.28
CA GLU A 105 -0.42 5.21 -5.33
C GLU A 105 -1.95 5.25 -5.22
N GLU A 106 -2.59 4.14 -4.84
CA GLU A 106 -4.04 4.09 -4.60
C GLU A 106 -4.43 5.04 -3.44
N ILE A 107 -3.66 5.03 -2.34
CA ILE A 107 -3.82 5.95 -1.20
C ILE A 107 -3.60 7.41 -1.62
N LEU A 108 -2.57 7.70 -2.43
CA LEU A 108 -2.32 9.03 -2.95
C LEU A 108 -3.46 9.53 -3.85
N LEU A 109 -4.05 8.67 -4.68
CA LEU A 109 -5.19 9.01 -5.55
C LEU A 109 -6.47 9.32 -4.75
N LEU A 110 -6.71 8.64 -3.63
CA LEU A 110 -7.83 8.96 -2.73
C LEU A 110 -7.69 10.36 -2.12
N GLY A 111 -6.47 10.73 -1.71
CA GLY A 111 -6.18 12.07 -1.16
C GLY A 111 -6.07 13.20 -2.21
N LEU A 112 -5.93 12.88 -3.51
CA LEU A 112 -5.70 13.87 -4.58
C LEU A 112 -6.99 14.60 -5.01
N LYS A 113 -6.90 15.92 -5.21
CA LYS A 113 -7.97 16.72 -5.83
C LYS A 113 -7.87 16.69 -7.36
N ASP A 114 -8.92 16.20 -8.00
CA ASP A 114 -8.96 15.81 -9.42
C ASP A 114 -8.46 16.90 -10.38
N LYS A 115 -9.02 18.11 -10.27
CA LYS A 115 -8.72 19.25 -11.15
C LYS A 115 -7.48 20.03 -10.72
N GLN A 116 -7.02 19.87 -9.48
CA GLN A 116 -5.95 20.68 -8.91
C GLN A 116 -4.60 19.99 -8.90
N GLY A 117 -4.57 18.65 -8.86
CA GLY A 117 -3.33 17.88 -8.88
C GLY A 117 -2.47 18.03 -7.62
N TYR A 118 -3.06 18.48 -6.52
CA TYR A 118 -2.48 18.47 -5.19
C TYR A 118 -3.41 17.77 -4.21
N LEU A 119 -2.84 17.22 -3.14
CA LEU A 119 -3.58 16.52 -2.10
C LEU A 119 -4.46 17.48 -1.31
N SER A 120 -5.66 17.05 -0.92
CA SER A 120 -6.56 17.82 -0.05
C SER A 120 -5.83 18.31 1.21
N PHE A 121 -5.01 17.44 1.79
CA PHE A 121 -4.08 17.72 2.88
C PHE A 121 -2.91 16.74 2.79
N TRP A 122 -1.68 17.16 3.12
CA TRP A 122 -0.54 16.26 3.35
C TRP A 122 -0.08 16.50 4.78
N ASN A 123 -0.21 15.47 5.61
CA ASN A 123 0.09 15.46 7.02
C ASN A 123 1.02 14.27 7.35
N ASP A 124 1.38 14.16 8.62
CA ASP A 124 2.24 13.07 9.07
C ASP A 124 1.50 11.72 9.02
N ASN A 125 0.17 11.67 9.16
CA ASN A 125 -0.61 10.44 9.04
C ASN A 125 -0.50 9.79 7.65
N ILE A 126 -0.75 10.54 6.56
CA ILE A 126 -0.55 9.98 5.20
C ILE A 126 0.94 9.69 4.96
N SER A 127 1.84 10.54 5.46
CA SER A 127 3.30 10.35 5.34
C SER A 127 3.72 9.00 5.95
N TYR A 128 3.36 8.73 7.20
CA TYR A 128 3.69 7.51 7.94
C TYR A 128 2.95 6.28 7.36
N THR A 129 1.66 6.42 7.05
CA THR A 129 0.87 5.33 6.45
C THR A 129 1.45 4.86 5.12
N LEU A 130 1.99 5.76 4.29
CA LEU A 130 2.65 5.38 3.05
C LEU A 130 3.92 4.53 3.27
N ARG A 131 4.59 4.61 4.42
CA ARG A 131 5.70 3.70 4.77
C ARG A 131 5.19 2.32 5.20
N GLY A 132 4.07 2.27 5.92
CA GLY A 132 3.35 1.02 6.14
C GLY A 132 2.93 0.35 4.82
N CYS A 133 2.37 1.14 3.89
CA CYS A 133 1.97 0.67 2.56
C CYS A 133 3.15 0.07 1.76
N ILE A 134 4.37 0.59 1.91
CA ILE A 134 5.59 0.03 1.29
C ILE A 134 5.90 -1.37 1.83
N LEU A 135 5.81 -1.59 3.15
CA LEU A 135 6.01 -2.92 3.73
C LEU A 135 4.90 -3.89 3.32
N ILE A 136 3.63 -3.44 3.32
CA ILE A 136 2.50 -4.25 2.85
C ILE A 136 2.67 -4.63 1.38
N GLU A 137 3.04 -3.70 0.50
CA GLU A 137 3.24 -3.98 -0.93
C GLU A 137 4.46 -4.89 -1.18
N LEU A 138 5.55 -4.76 -0.40
CA LEU A 138 6.68 -5.71 -0.44
C LEU A 138 6.28 -7.11 0.05
N ALA A 139 5.42 -7.21 1.07
CA ALA A 139 4.88 -8.48 1.54
C ALA A 139 3.99 -9.12 0.47
N LEU A 140 3.01 -8.38 -0.07
CA LEU A 140 2.12 -8.82 -1.16
C LEU A 140 2.87 -9.20 -2.45
N ARG A 141 4.08 -8.67 -2.68
CA ARG A 141 4.99 -9.05 -3.77
C ARG A 141 5.96 -10.18 -3.40
N ARG A 142 5.76 -10.82 -2.24
CA ARG A 142 6.54 -11.96 -1.70
C ARG A 142 8.03 -11.65 -1.50
N ARG A 143 8.39 -10.36 -1.36
CA ARG A 143 9.79 -9.92 -1.14
C ARG A 143 10.19 -9.98 0.33
N ILE A 144 9.26 -9.71 1.25
CA ILE A 144 9.51 -9.74 2.71
C ILE A 144 8.44 -10.55 3.45
N ALA A 145 8.78 -11.05 4.63
CA ALA A 145 7.84 -11.68 5.56
C ALA A 145 8.38 -11.67 7.00
N ILE A 146 7.55 -12.06 7.97
CA ILE A 146 7.98 -12.21 9.36
C ILE A 146 8.94 -13.41 9.53
N THR A 147 10.06 -13.17 10.22
CA THR A 147 11.06 -14.17 10.59
C THR A 147 10.42 -15.40 11.24
N LYS A 148 10.76 -16.60 10.75
CA LYS A 148 10.18 -17.88 11.20
C LYS A 148 10.76 -18.39 12.53
N ASP A 149 10.89 -17.51 13.51
CA ASP A 149 11.28 -17.84 14.88
C ASP A 149 10.05 -18.25 15.72
N PRO A 150 10.04 -19.41 16.40
CA PRO A 150 9.00 -19.76 17.37
C PRO A 150 8.87 -18.78 18.54
N MET A 151 9.95 -18.13 18.97
CA MET A 151 9.94 -17.18 20.10
C MET A 151 9.23 -15.86 19.78
N ARG A 152 9.04 -15.51 18.49
CA ARG A 152 8.35 -14.28 18.05
C ARG A 152 6.95 -14.09 18.64
N LYS A 153 6.28 -15.18 19.01
CA LYS A 153 4.95 -15.18 19.64
C LYS A 153 4.94 -14.53 21.04
N ARG A 154 6.10 -14.33 21.67
CA ARG A 154 6.26 -13.63 22.96
C ARG A 154 6.23 -12.11 22.83
N PHE A 155 6.44 -11.57 21.63
CA PHE A 155 6.50 -10.14 21.35
C PHE A 155 5.18 -9.65 20.74
N ALA A 156 4.93 -8.35 20.85
CA ALA A 156 3.82 -7.73 20.14
C ALA A 156 3.99 -7.93 18.62
N ILE A 157 2.88 -7.97 17.88
CA ILE A 157 2.93 -8.28 16.45
C ILE A 157 3.78 -7.27 15.65
N SER A 158 3.72 -5.99 16.00
CA SER A 158 4.54 -4.89 15.45
C SER A 158 6.03 -4.98 15.82
N GLU A 159 6.38 -5.70 16.88
CA GLU A 159 7.77 -5.94 17.33
C GLU A 159 8.41 -7.16 16.65
N ARG A 160 7.67 -7.92 15.84
CA ARG A 160 8.21 -9.10 15.16
C ARG A 160 9.15 -8.69 14.03
N MET A 161 10.26 -9.43 13.92
CA MET A 161 11.34 -9.17 12.97
C MET A 161 10.92 -9.47 11.53
N VAL A 162 11.40 -8.64 10.59
CA VAL A 162 11.21 -8.82 9.15
C VAL A 162 12.45 -9.47 8.53
N ASP A 163 12.22 -10.46 7.67
CA ASP A 163 13.21 -11.07 6.79
C ASP A 163 12.91 -10.75 5.31
N VAL A 164 13.97 -10.67 4.50
CA VAL A 164 13.86 -10.66 3.03
C VAL A 164 13.79 -12.10 2.54
N ILE A 165 12.68 -12.48 1.91
CA ILE A 165 12.53 -13.77 1.22
C ILE A 165 13.22 -13.69 -0.15
N ASP A 166 12.94 -12.62 -0.88
CA ASP A 166 13.46 -12.40 -2.23
C ASP A 166 13.93 -10.95 -2.38
N GLY A 167 15.15 -10.78 -2.90
CA GLY A 167 15.78 -9.49 -3.14
C GLY A 167 15.70 -9.02 -4.59
N LYS A 168 14.87 -9.64 -5.43
CA LYS A 168 14.59 -9.22 -6.80
C LYS A 168 13.92 -7.84 -6.80
N MET A 169 14.39 -6.95 -7.67
CA MET A 169 13.80 -5.62 -7.83
C MET A 169 12.36 -5.73 -8.35
N THR A 170 11.52 -4.79 -7.94
CA THR A 170 10.09 -4.70 -8.26
C THR A 170 9.80 -3.73 -9.40
N GLY A 171 10.77 -2.89 -9.77
CA GLY A 171 10.62 -1.79 -10.74
C GLY A 171 10.04 -0.51 -10.14
N GLU A 172 9.51 -0.56 -8.91
CA GLU A 172 8.96 0.59 -8.20
C GLU A 172 10.04 1.21 -7.30
N VAL A 173 10.47 2.44 -7.61
CA VAL A 173 11.69 3.03 -7.05
C VAL A 173 11.69 3.10 -5.52
N LEU A 174 10.53 3.29 -4.88
CA LEU A 174 10.41 3.34 -3.42
C LEU A 174 10.45 1.94 -2.78
N LEU A 175 9.83 0.94 -3.40
CA LEU A 175 9.89 -0.46 -2.94
C LEU A 175 11.32 -0.99 -3.07
N ASP A 176 12.01 -0.67 -4.17
CA ASP A 176 13.37 -1.12 -4.44
C ASP A 176 14.41 -0.45 -3.53
N GLU A 177 14.17 0.78 -3.09
CA GLU A 177 14.98 1.47 -2.09
C GLU A 177 14.78 0.86 -0.70
N ALA A 178 13.52 0.66 -0.28
CA ALA A 178 13.19 -0.02 0.97
C ALA A 178 13.76 -1.45 1.01
N LEU A 179 13.58 -2.24 -0.05
CA LEU A 179 14.08 -3.62 -0.14
C LEU A 179 15.61 -3.69 -0.07
N LYS A 180 16.32 -2.73 -0.69
CA LYS A 180 17.79 -2.62 -0.56
C LYS A 180 18.21 -2.30 0.88
N MET A 181 17.51 -1.37 1.55
CA MET A 181 17.79 -1.06 2.95
C MET A 181 17.55 -2.28 3.84
N ILE A 182 16.38 -2.94 3.74
CA ILE A 182 16.06 -4.13 4.54
C ILE A 182 17.08 -5.25 4.31
N LYS A 183 17.51 -5.48 3.07
CA LYS A 183 18.50 -6.50 2.72
C LYS A 183 19.93 -6.19 3.20
N ALA A 184 20.28 -4.91 3.37
CA ALA A 184 21.63 -4.48 3.75
C ALA A 184 21.81 -4.24 5.26
N SER A 185 20.74 -4.40 6.05
CA SER A 185 20.70 -4.08 7.48
C SER A 185 20.54 -5.32 8.35
N ASP A 186 20.84 -5.17 9.64
CA ASP A 186 20.42 -6.13 10.66
C ASP A 186 18.90 -6.25 10.71
N ARG A 187 18.42 -7.43 11.14
CA ARG A 187 16.99 -7.69 11.37
C ARG A 187 16.40 -6.67 12.35
N MET A 188 15.29 -6.08 11.93
CA MET A 188 14.53 -5.09 12.71
C MET A 188 13.04 -5.41 12.65
N SER A 189 12.29 -4.89 13.63
CA SER A 189 10.86 -5.11 13.72
C SER A 189 10.08 -4.33 12.67
N VAL A 190 8.83 -4.74 12.43
CA VAL A 190 7.92 -4.01 11.53
C VAL A 190 7.76 -2.54 11.95
N GLY A 191 7.50 -2.27 13.23
CA GLY A 191 7.40 -0.89 13.74
C GLY A 191 8.67 -0.08 13.49
N GLN A 192 9.84 -0.65 13.83
CA GLN A 192 11.13 0.00 13.58
C GLN A 192 11.34 0.35 12.10
N TRP A 193 10.92 -0.51 11.16
CA TRP A 193 11.02 -0.22 9.74
C TRP A 193 10.12 0.93 9.29
N VAL A 194 8.90 1.05 9.82
CA VAL A 194 8.02 2.19 9.52
C VAL A 194 8.62 3.48 10.08
N ASP A 195 9.00 3.49 11.36
CA ASP A 195 9.60 4.66 12.04
C ASP A 195 10.87 5.15 11.32
N LEU A 196 11.74 4.23 10.91
CA LEU A 196 12.99 4.51 10.20
C LEU A 196 12.75 5.13 8.83
N MET A 197 11.82 4.55 8.05
CA MET A 197 11.50 5.06 6.71
C MET A 197 10.71 6.38 6.75
N SER A 198 9.99 6.65 7.84
CA SER A 198 9.29 7.92 8.10
C SER A 198 10.26 9.01 8.59
N GLY A 199 11.30 8.60 9.34
CA GLY A 199 12.30 9.49 9.94
C GLY A 199 11.98 9.89 11.38
N GLU A 200 11.16 9.09 12.07
CA GLU A 200 10.72 9.31 13.46
C GLU A 200 11.69 8.70 14.49
N THR A 201 12.75 8.03 14.02
CA THR A 201 13.80 7.51 14.89
C THR A 201 14.65 8.62 15.50
N TRP A 202 15.05 8.43 16.75
CA TRP A 202 16.12 9.20 17.39
C TRP A 202 17.52 8.59 17.15
N ASN A 203 17.62 7.45 16.43
CA ASN A 203 18.90 6.78 16.18
C ASN A 203 19.69 7.48 15.06
N VAL A 204 20.64 8.33 15.45
CA VAL A 204 21.54 9.07 14.54
C VAL A 204 22.29 8.16 13.56
N MET A 205 22.65 6.93 13.94
CA MET A 205 23.34 5.99 13.03
C MET A 205 22.43 5.47 11.92
N LYS A 206 21.10 5.57 12.08
CA LYS A 206 20.09 5.12 11.11
C LYS A 206 19.31 6.28 10.48
N ILE A 207 19.74 7.54 10.66
CA ILE A 207 19.11 8.73 10.06
C ILE A 207 19.06 8.69 8.53
N GLY A 208 19.95 7.91 7.89
CA GLY A 208 19.98 7.70 6.44
C GLY A 208 18.85 6.80 5.90
N TYR A 209 18.03 6.19 6.76
CA TYR A 209 17.01 5.21 6.37
C TYR A 209 15.66 5.88 5.98
N GLN A 210 15.52 7.18 6.25
CA GLN A 210 14.32 7.93 5.90
C GLN A 210 14.15 8.01 4.37
N LEU A 211 13.01 7.53 3.88
CA LEU A 211 12.63 7.68 2.47
C LEU A 211 12.28 9.15 2.19
N LYS A 212 13.01 9.76 1.26
CA LYS A 212 12.88 11.18 0.90
C LYS A 212 12.09 11.37 -0.39
N GLN A 213 11.42 12.52 -0.49
CA GLN A 213 10.64 12.95 -1.66
C GLN A 213 9.56 11.93 -2.07
N VAL A 214 8.94 11.26 -1.09
CA VAL A 214 7.97 10.18 -1.32
C VAL A 214 6.79 10.66 -2.15
N ARG A 215 6.22 11.83 -1.80
CA ARG A 215 5.09 12.45 -2.52
C ARG A 215 5.43 12.73 -3.98
N GLU A 216 6.58 13.34 -4.22
CA GLU A 216 7.05 13.76 -5.54
C GLU A 216 7.35 12.54 -6.41
N ARG A 217 7.94 11.49 -5.83
CA ARG A 217 8.25 10.22 -6.51
C ARG A 217 7.00 9.42 -6.85
N LEU A 218 6.01 9.35 -5.96
CA LEU A 218 4.71 8.73 -6.25
C LEU A 218 3.93 9.52 -7.31
N ALA A 219 3.93 10.86 -7.23
CA ALA A 219 3.32 11.71 -8.26
C ALA A 219 3.99 11.50 -9.64
N LYS A 220 5.33 11.39 -9.67
CA LYS A 220 6.07 11.02 -10.89
C LYS A 220 5.69 9.63 -11.39
N GLY A 221 5.61 8.62 -10.52
CA GLY A 221 5.15 7.28 -10.89
C GLY A 221 3.77 7.29 -11.55
N LEU A 222 2.81 8.04 -11.00
CA LEU A 222 1.49 8.20 -11.59
C LEU A 222 1.48 8.99 -12.91
N VAL A 223 2.40 9.93 -13.13
CA VAL A 223 2.61 10.62 -14.42
C VAL A 223 3.22 9.68 -15.45
N ASP A 224 4.25 8.93 -15.09
CA ASP A 224 4.90 7.95 -15.96
C ASP A 224 3.93 6.81 -16.33
N LYS A 225 3.00 6.46 -15.42
CA LYS A 225 1.85 5.57 -15.65
C LYS A 225 0.67 6.26 -16.36
N GLY A 226 0.75 7.53 -16.75
CA GLY A 226 -0.28 8.27 -17.51
C GLY A 226 -1.63 8.49 -16.79
N ILE A 227 -1.68 8.31 -15.47
CA ILE A 227 -2.86 8.56 -14.63
C ILE A 227 -2.97 10.04 -14.28
N LEU A 228 -1.83 10.68 -14.03
CA LEU A 228 -1.72 12.14 -13.92
C LEU A 228 -1.10 12.70 -15.20
N ARG A 229 -1.45 13.95 -15.53
CA ARG A 229 -0.73 14.74 -16.55
C ARG A 229 0.06 15.85 -15.86
N THR A 230 1.16 16.29 -16.44
CA THR A 230 1.88 17.48 -15.95
C THR A 230 1.30 18.74 -16.59
N GLU A 231 0.71 19.61 -15.77
CA GLU A 231 0.30 20.96 -16.15
C GLU A 231 1.24 22.00 -15.53
N LYS A 232 1.68 22.97 -16.34
CA LYS A 232 2.37 24.16 -15.86
C LYS A 232 1.32 25.21 -15.48
N ARG A 233 1.25 25.58 -14.19
CA ARG A 233 0.41 26.69 -13.71
C ARG A 233 1.25 27.91 -13.44
N ASN A 234 0.94 28.99 -14.15
CA ASN A 234 1.63 30.25 -14.00
C ASN A 234 0.96 31.03 -12.86
N PHE A 235 1.71 31.32 -11.80
CA PHE A 235 1.34 32.29 -10.77
C PHE A 235 2.00 33.63 -11.08
N LEU A 236 1.55 34.71 -10.43
CA LEU A 236 2.01 36.08 -10.70
C LEU A 236 3.55 36.26 -10.60
N LEU A 237 4.22 35.43 -9.81
CA LEU A 237 5.66 35.56 -9.49
C LEU A 237 6.50 34.32 -9.84
N PHE A 238 5.87 33.18 -10.19
CA PHE A 238 6.56 31.92 -10.46
C PHE A 238 5.64 30.94 -11.19
N ASP A 239 6.22 29.93 -11.82
CA ASP A 239 5.47 28.83 -12.42
C ASP A 239 5.58 27.58 -11.53
N MET A 240 4.48 26.85 -11.38
CA MET A 240 4.41 25.62 -10.58
C MET A 240 3.97 24.45 -11.45
N ALA A 241 4.71 23.35 -11.39
CA ALA A 241 4.25 22.08 -11.94
C ALA A 241 3.13 21.51 -11.05
N THR A 242 2.00 21.18 -11.67
CA THR A 242 0.85 20.52 -11.04
C THR A 242 0.52 19.24 -11.76
N HIS A 243 -0.04 18.26 -11.04
CA HIS A 243 -0.27 16.92 -11.57
C HIS A 243 -1.75 16.51 -11.46
N PRO A 244 -2.69 17.16 -12.18
CA PRO A 244 -4.10 16.77 -12.15
C PRO A 244 -4.36 15.41 -12.81
N LEU A 245 -5.50 14.80 -12.47
CA LEU A 245 -5.95 13.55 -13.07
C LEU A 245 -6.14 13.71 -14.57
N ASN A 246 -5.52 12.82 -15.34
CA ASN A 246 -5.70 12.73 -16.79
C ASN A 246 -7.09 12.19 -17.13
N ASP A 247 -7.53 11.16 -16.40
CA ASP A 247 -8.85 10.53 -16.47
C ASP A 247 -9.28 10.14 -15.04
N THR A 248 -10.58 10.25 -14.73
CA THR A 248 -11.11 9.86 -13.42
C THR A 248 -11.28 8.36 -13.28
N SER A 249 -11.41 7.61 -14.38
CA SER A 249 -11.78 6.17 -14.37
C SER A 249 -10.93 5.31 -13.43
N CYS A 250 -9.64 5.65 -13.30
CA CYS A 250 -8.71 4.97 -12.40
C CYS A 250 -9.00 5.27 -10.92
N LYS A 251 -9.24 6.55 -10.57
CA LYS A 251 -9.66 6.94 -9.23
C LYS A 251 -11.05 6.40 -8.89
N ASP A 252 -11.97 6.43 -9.85
CA ASP A 252 -13.31 5.85 -9.73
C ASP A 252 -13.27 4.33 -9.50
N ALA A 253 -12.22 3.63 -9.95
CA ALA A 253 -12.00 2.23 -9.66
C ALA A 253 -11.50 1.99 -8.23
N VAL A 254 -10.55 2.79 -7.75
CA VAL A 254 -10.08 2.77 -6.35
C VAL A 254 -11.24 3.09 -5.40
N LEU A 255 -12.03 4.12 -5.69
CA LEU A 255 -13.24 4.48 -4.95
C LEU A 255 -14.24 3.31 -4.89
N ARG A 256 -14.52 2.65 -6.02
CA ARG A 256 -15.42 1.48 -6.06
C ARG A 256 -14.90 0.30 -5.23
N ARG A 257 -13.58 0.06 -5.11
CA ARG A 257 -13.03 -0.99 -4.22
C ARG A 257 -13.41 -0.71 -2.76
N VAL A 258 -13.12 0.50 -2.29
CA VAL A 258 -13.40 0.93 -0.92
C VAL A 258 -14.91 0.89 -0.63
N LEU A 259 -15.73 1.43 -1.52
CA LEU A 259 -17.19 1.44 -1.35
C LEU A 259 -17.81 0.02 -1.41
N THR A 260 -17.26 -0.91 -2.19
CA THR A 260 -17.73 -2.31 -2.20
C THR A 260 -17.61 -2.94 -0.82
N LEU A 261 -16.55 -2.64 -0.07
CA LEU A 261 -16.34 -3.15 1.30
C LEU A 261 -17.26 -2.47 2.32
N LEU A 262 -17.50 -1.16 2.17
CA LEU A 262 -18.22 -0.36 3.16
C LEU A 262 -19.73 -0.28 2.94
N THR A 263 -20.23 -0.21 1.70
CA THR A 263 -21.64 0.15 1.41
C THR A 263 -22.41 -0.85 0.55
N SER A 264 -21.82 -1.97 0.14
CA SER A 264 -22.52 -3.05 -0.58
C SER A 264 -23.73 -3.58 0.20
N ASN A 265 -24.92 -3.59 -0.41
CA ASN A 265 -26.13 -4.19 0.19
C ASN A 265 -26.02 -5.72 0.40
N SER A 266 -24.94 -6.37 -0.07
CA SER A 266 -24.63 -7.77 0.20
C SER A 266 -23.48 -7.88 1.21
N PRO A 267 -23.63 -8.71 2.27
CA PRO A 267 -22.55 -9.00 3.22
C PRO A 267 -21.50 -9.98 2.66
N SER A 268 -21.69 -10.50 1.44
CA SER A 268 -20.79 -11.46 0.79
C SER A 268 -19.67 -10.78 -0.01
N VAL A 269 -18.51 -11.43 -0.07
CA VAL A 269 -17.30 -10.89 -0.72
C VAL A 269 -17.07 -11.56 -2.07
N HIS A 270 -17.45 -10.88 -3.15
CA HIS A 270 -17.18 -11.34 -4.50
C HIS A 270 -15.78 -10.89 -4.98
N VAL A 271 -14.80 -11.80 -4.94
CA VAL A 271 -13.39 -11.58 -5.33
C VAL A 271 -13.25 -10.89 -6.70
N ASP A 272 -14.10 -11.26 -7.65
CA ASP A 272 -14.08 -10.71 -9.01
C ASP A 272 -14.58 -9.27 -9.13
N VAL A 273 -15.02 -8.62 -8.06
CA VAL A 273 -15.33 -7.17 -8.06
C VAL A 273 -14.06 -6.32 -7.98
N PHE A 274 -13.00 -6.83 -7.33
CA PHE A 274 -11.76 -6.10 -7.11
C PHE A 274 -10.78 -6.25 -8.30
N TYR A 275 -10.10 -5.17 -8.66
CA TYR A 275 -9.07 -5.10 -9.72
C TYR A 275 -9.53 -5.62 -11.11
N ARG A 276 -10.82 -5.43 -11.45
CA ARG A 276 -11.41 -5.81 -12.76
C ARG A 276 -10.70 -5.13 -13.94
N GLU A 277 -10.29 -3.88 -13.76
CA GLU A 277 -9.68 -3.06 -14.81
C GLU A 277 -8.23 -3.49 -15.11
N ASP A 278 -7.50 -4.02 -14.13
CA ASP A 278 -6.19 -4.63 -14.34
C ASP A 278 -6.33 -5.95 -15.08
N MET A 279 -7.26 -6.82 -14.64
CA MET A 279 -7.55 -8.10 -15.31
C MET A 279 -7.95 -7.91 -16.78
N SER A 280 -8.75 -6.88 -17.09
CA SER A 280 -9.15 -6.53 -18.46
C SER A 280 -7.97 -6.11 -19.35
N LYS A 281 -6.92 -5.52 -18.77
CA LYS A 281 -5.73 -5.02 -19.49
C LYS A 281 -4.61 -6.07 -19.60
N SER A 282 -4.40 -6.87 -18.56
CA SER A 282 -3.34 -7.90 -18.49
C SER A 282 -3.78 -9.25 -19.05
N GLY A 283 -5.09 -9.51 -19.12
CA GLY A 283 -5.66 -10.82 -19.42
C GLY A 283 -5.48 -11.85 -18.30
N ARG A 284 -4.93 -11.46 -17.14
CA ARG A 284 -4.67 -12.32 -15.98
C ARG A 284 -5.27 -11.72 -14.71
N PRO A 285 -5.83 -12.55 -13.80
CA PRO A 285 -6.32 -12.07 -12.52
C PRO A 285 -5.15 -11.59 -11.65
N VAL A 286 -5.31 -10.41 -11.04
CA VAL A 286 -4.43 -9.95 -9.96
C VAL A 286 -4.46 -10.97 -8.80
N ALA A 287 -3.33 -11.16 -8.14
CA ALA A 287 -3.18 -12.01 -6.96
C ALA A 287 -3.58 -11.26 -5.68
N LEU A 288 -4.10 -11.99 -4.69
CA LEU A 288 -4.45 -11.47 -3.35
C LEU A 288 -5.42 -10.27 -3.40
N ARG A 289 -6.46 -10.35 -4.25
CA ARG A 289 -7.35 -9.22 -4.55
C ARG A 289 -8.14 -8.76 -3.34
N VAL A 290 -8.57 -9.68 -2.47
CA VAL A 290 -9.33 -9.34 -1.27
C VAL A 290 -8.40 -8.77 -0.21
N THR A 291 -7.24 -9.38 0.01
CA THR A 291 -6.20 -8.85 0.90
C THR A 291 -5.76 -7.45 0.48
N ARG A 292 -5.54 -7.20 -0.82
CA ARG A 292 -5.20 -5.88 -1.37
C ARG A 292 -6.31 -4.85 -1.14
N ALA A 293 -7.57 -5.21 -1.37
CA ALA A 293 -8.70 -4.31 -1.13
C ALA A 293 -8.92 -4.01 0.36
N LEU A 294 -8.68 -4.98 1.25
CA LEU A 294 -8.65 -4.79 2.70
C LEU A 294 -7.55 -3.81 3.10
N CYS A 295 -6.31 -4.03 2.66
CA CYS A 295 -5.19 -3.13 2.94
C CYS A 295 -5.47 -1.70 2.43
N LEU A 296 -6.07 -1.55 1.25
CA LEU A 296 -6.50 -0.27 0.72
C LEU A 296 -7.51 0.43 1.64
N LEU A 297 -8.52 -0.29 2.14
CA LEU A 297 -9.49 0.25 3.09
C LEU A 297 -8.79 0.69 4.39
N CYS A 298 -8.09 -0.21 5.06
CA CYS A 298 -7.41 0.05 6.34
C CYS A 298 -6.39 1.20 6.24
N CYS A 299 -5.53 1.20 5.22
CA CYS A 299 -4.58 2.29 5.01
C CYS A 299 -5.26 3.61 4.60
N SER A 300 -6.41 3.58 3.92
CA SER A 300 -7.15 4.81 3.60
C SER A 300 -7.78 5.46 4.84
N PHE A 301 -8.18 4.63 5.81
CA PHE A 301 -8.64 5.06 7.13
C PHE A 301 -7.48 5.68 7.92
N SER A 302 -6.39 4.94 8.20
CA SER A 302 -5.25 5.45 8.98
C SER A 302 -4.53 6.66 8.36
N ALA A 303 -4.55 6.80 7.03
CA ALA A 303 -4.01 7.98 6.34
C ALA A 303 -4.92 9.23 6.42
N ASN A 304 -6.10 9.13 7.04
CA ASN A 304 -7.15 10.15 7.06
C ASN A 304 -7.55 10.64 5.65
N VAL A 305 -7.59 9.74 4.66
CA VAL A 305 -8.04 10.03 3.28
C VAL A 305 -9.37 9.37 2.91
N LEU A 306 -9.86 8.42 3.71
CA LEU A 306 -11.12 7.71 3.47
C LEU A 306 -12.32 8.64 3.28
N GLU A 307 -12.41 9.76 4.03
CA GLU A 307 -13.51 10.71 3.91
C GLU A 307 -13.74 11.20 2.46
N ASN A 308 -12.64 11.38 1.70
CA ASN A 308 -12.70 11.82 0.31
C ASN A 308 -13.54 10.85 -0.57
N ALA A 309 -13.60 9.57 -0.22
CA ALA A 309 -14.42 8.56 -0.89
C ALA A 309 -15.89 8.59 -0.45
N LEU A 310 -16.16 8.95 0.81
CA LEU A 310 -17.48 8.89 1.45
C LEU A 310 -18.29 10.20 1.33
N ASN A 311 -17.73 11.23 0.70
CA ASN A 311 -18.35 12.56 0.54
C ASN A 311 -19.73 12.56 -0.13
N HIS A 312 -20.04 11.55 -0.95
CA HIS A 312 -21.33 11.43 -1.66
C HIS A 312 -22.41 10.69 -0.85
N LEU A 313 -22.03 10.11 0.31
CA LEU A 313 -22.95 9.43 1.22
C LEU A 313 -23.63 10.43 2.17
N SER A 314 -24.80 10.05 2.69
CA SER A 314 -25.45 10.74 3.80
C SER A 314 -24.56 10.74 5.05
N TYR A 315 -24.84 11.62 6.01
CA TYR A 315 -24.11 11.73 7.26
C TYR A 315 -24.09 10.38 8.02
N GLU A 316 -25.26 9.78 8.22
CA GLU A 316 -25.45 8.47 8.89
C GLU A 316 -24.71 7.33 8.18
N ALA A 317 -24.82 7.23 6.85
CA ALA A 317 -24.11 6.20 6.08
C ALA A 317 -22.59 6.40 6.09
N ARG A 318 -22.11 7.65 6.27
CA ARG A 318 -20.68 7.96 6.43
C ARG A 318 -20.18 7.57 7.82
N GLU A 319 -20.93 7.86 8.87
CA GLU A 319 -20.61 7.47 10.24
C GLU A 319 -20.56 5.95 10.39
N SER A 320 -21.57 5.23 9.88
CA SER A 320 -21.58 3.76 9.81
C SER A 320 -20.40 3.20 9.00
N ALA A 321 -20.05 3.81 7.86
CA ALA A 321 -18.90 3.40 7.06
C ALA A 321 -17.55 3.67 7.75
N PHE A 322 -17.44 4.70 8.59
CA PHE A 322 -16.25 4.95 9.40
C PHE A 322 -16.12 3.95 10.55
N GLN A 323 -17.17 3.74 11.34
CA GLN A 323 -17.17 2.74 12.41
C GLN A 323 -16.77 1.37 11.86
N LYS A 324 -17.34 0.99 10.72
CA LYS A 324 -17.00 -0.25 10.06
C LYS A 324 -15.55 -0.34 9.57
N ALA A 325 -14.97 0.77 9.11
CA ALA A 325 -13.56 0.80 8.71
C ALA A 325 -12.63 0.60 9.92
N ASP A 326 -13.03 1.12 11.10
CA ASP A 326 -12.37 0.92 12.38
C ASP A 326 -12.49 -0.53 12.87
N ASP A 327 -13.71 -1.09 12.91
CA ASP A 327 -13.96 -2.50 13.28
C ASP A 327 -13.14 -3.47 12.41
N VAL A 328 -13.04 -3.18 11.11
CA VAL A 328 -12.24 -3.96 10.14
C VAL A 328 -10.75 -3.75 10.38
N LEU A 329 -10.29 -2.56 10.76
CA LEU A 329 -8.90 -2.35 11.11
C LEU A 329 -8.53 -3.10 12.40
N GLU A 330 -9.32 -3.01 13.47
CA GLU A 330 -9.04 -3.69 14.75
C GLU A 330 -8.94 -5.22 14.56
N GLU A 331 -9.94 -5.82 13.92
CA GLU A 331 -10.05 -7.28 13.76
C GLU A 331 -8.96 -7.87 12.84
N PHE A 332 -8.51 -7.13 11.82
CA PHE A 332 -7.44 -7.58 10.90
C PHE A 332 -6.02 -7.07 11.27
N ALA A 333 -5.89 -6.16 12.24
CA ALA A 333 -4.62 -5.73 12.83
C ALA A 333 -4.08 -6.69 13.92
N THR A 334 -4.55 -7.94 13.93
CA THR A 334 -4.13 -8.99 14.87
C THR A 334 -3.66 -10.25 14.14
N TRP A 335 -3.00 -11.17 14.86
CA TRP A 335 -2.52 -12.43 14.27
C TRP A 335 -2.82 -13.66 15.14
N PRO A 336 -3.54 -14.69 14.63
CA PRO A 336 -4.12 -14.78 13.28
C PRO A 336 -5.15 -13.67 12.98
N MET A 337 -5.25 -13.27 11.71
CA MET A 337 -6.21 -12.25 11.28
C MET A 337 -7.65 -12.70 11.56
N ALA A 338 -8.50 -11.75 11.95
CA ALA A 338 -9.89 -11.95 12.27
C ALA A 338 -10.18 -13.08 13.28
N PRO A 339 -9.65 -13.00 14.52
CA PRO A 339 -9.82 -14.04 15.52
C PRO A 339 -11.29 -14.24 15.92
N SER A 340 -12.10 -13.18 15.91
CA SER A 340 -13.53 -13.20 16.27
C SER A 340 -14.39 -13.95 15.25
N SER A 341 -13.87 -14.15 14.03
CA SER A 341 -14.53 -14.93 12.98
C SER A 341 -14.60 -16.44 13.27
N GLY A 342 -13.82 -16.95 14.24
CA GLY A 342 -13.74 -18.38 14.58
C GLY A 342 -13.01 -19.25 13.56
N LEU A 343 -12.51 -18.69 12.45
CA LEU A 343 -11.70 -19.43 11.45
C LEU A 343 -10.28 -19.73 11.94
N ALA A 344 -9.77 -18.98 12.92
CA ALA A 344 -8.47 -19.18 13.56
C ALA A 344 -8.46 -20.41 14.51
N GLY A 345 -8.87 -21.57 14.02
CA GLY A 345 -9.18 -22.77 14.80
C GLY A 345 -8.77 -24.11 14.18
N GLY A 346 -7.80 -24.12 13.26
CA GLY A 346 -7.33 -25.32 12.55
C GLY A 346 -6.05 -25.94 13.11
N GLY A 347 -6.02 -26.38 14.38
CA GLY A 347 -4.82 -26.98 14.99
C GLY A 347 -5.11 -27.84 16.22
N VAL A 348 -4.69 -29.11 16.18
CA VAL A 348 -5.01 -30.13 17.20
C VAL A 348 -4.11 -30.01 18.44
N GLY A 349 -4.73 -30.08 19.63
CA GLY A 349 -4.08 -30.54 20.87
C GLY A 349 -3.63 -29.43 21.84
N GLY A 350 -4.38 -29.25 22.93
CA GLY A 350 -4.06 -28.22 23.94
C GLY A 350 -4.93 -28.24 25.20
N THR A 351 -5.28 -29.42 25.73
CA THR A 351 -5.94 -29.50 27.04
C THR A 351 -5.01 -29.09 28.18
N ALA A 352 -5.27 -27.93 28.78
CA ALA A 352 -4.86 -27.58 30.13
C ALA A 352 -6.05 -26.85 30.79
N GLY A 353 -6.58 -27.24 31.95
CA GLY A 353 -6.04 -28.17 32.94
C GLY A 353 -5.45 -27.44 34.15
N SER A 354 -6.21 -26.50 34.72
CA SER A 354 -5.87 -25.83 35.99
C SER A 354 -6.88 -26.18 37.08
N THR A 355 -6.85 -27.43 37.54
CA THR A 355 -7.48 -27.82 38.80
C THR A 355 -6.60 -27.37 39.98
N GLY A 356 -7.06 -26.36 40.71
CA GLY A 356 -6.45 -25.89 41.97
C GLY A 356 -7.58 -25.41 42.91
N PRO A 357 -7.59 -25.81 44.20
CA PRO A 357 -8.78 -25.65 45.03
C PRO A 357 -8.79 -24.33 45.84
N GLY A 358 -10.01 -23.79 46.04
CA GLY A 358 -10.28 -22.75 47.04
C GLY A 358 -10.58 -21.38 46.44
N GLY A 359 -11.84 -20.94 46.57
CA GLY A 359 -12.27 -19.61 46.11
C GLY A 359 -13.79 -19.55 45.93
N ILE A 360 -14.52 -19.25 47.01
CA ILE A 360 -15.96 -18.95 46.95
C ILE A 360 -16.13 -17.53 46.39
N PRO A 361 -17.08 -17.32 45.47
CA PRO A 361 -17.96 -16.16 45.62
C PRO A 361 -19.46 -16.52 45.52
N THR A 362 -20.17 -16.08 46.56
CA THR A 362 -21.55 -15.57 46.51
C THR A 362 -21.79 -14.64 45.30
N SER A 363 -22.99 -14.48 44.70
CA SER A 363 -24.34 -15.00 45.04
C SER A 363 -25.38 -14.52 44.01
N LEU A 364 -26.55 -15.19 43.97
CA LEU A 364 -27.84 -14.73 43.40
C LEU A 364 -27.91 -14.39 41.89
N SER A 365 -28.78 -15.11 41.17
CA SER A 365 -30.06 -14.51 40.70
C SER A 365 -31.09 -15.58 40.32
N SER A 366 -32.33 -15.28 40.67
CA SER A 366 -33.59 -16.02 40.52
C SER A 366 -33.79 -16.87 39.26
N ALA A 367 -34.22 -18.11 39.46
CA ALA A 367 -35.08 -18.82 38.52
C ALA A 367 -36.55 -18.71 38.98
N SER A 368 -37.47 -18.43 38.07
CA SER A 368 -38.91 -18.61 38.29
C SER A 368 -39.51 -19.50 37.20
N SER A 369 -40.22 -20.52 37.64
CA SER A 369 -40.82 -21.57 36.80
C SER A 369 -42.16 -21.15 36.21
N SER A 370 -42.47 -21.62 35.00
CA SER A 370 -43.83 -22.08 34.69
C SER A 370 -43.77 -23.24 33.70
N SER A 371 -44.82 -24.06 33.64
CA SER A 371 -44.77 -25.43 33.14
C SER A 371 -45.99 -25.80 32.29
N ALA A 372 -45.87 -26.95 31.62
CA ALA A 372 -46.95 -27.76 31.02
C ALA A 372 -47.65 -27.23 29.75
N SER A 373 -47.61 -28.00 28.65
CA SER A 373 -48.59 -29.09 28.41
C SER A 373 -48.54 -29.64 26.96
N ASN A 374 -49.10 -30.83 26.76
CA ASN A 374 -49.09 -31.61 25.51
C ASN A 374 -49.93 -31.01 24.36
N GLY A 375 -49.60 -31.36 23.11
CA GLY A 375 -50.50 -31.21 21.96
C GLY A 375 -49.99 -31.90 20.69
N SER A 376 -50.67 -32.97 20.25
CA SER A 376 -50.31 -33.73 19.02
C SER A 376 -50.97 -33.16 17.76
N SER A 377 -50.35 -33.37 16.58
CA SER A 377 -50.97 -34.00 15.39
C SER A 377 -50.39 -33.49 14.06
N MET A 378 -50.23 -34.42 13.10
CA MET A 378 -50.06 -34.11 11.68
C MET A 378 -51.26 -33.35 11.11
N TYR A 379 -51.05 -32.57 10.04
CA TYR A 379 -51.82 -32.71 8.80
C TYR A 379 -51.06 -32.18 7.58
N THR A 380 -51.18 -32.90 6.46
CA THR A 380 -50.60 -32.54 5.15
C THR A 380 -51.53 -31.60 4.37
N LYS A 381 -50.99 -30.62 3.62
CA LYS A 381 -51.57 -30.30 2.30
C LYS A 381 -50.56 -29.70 1.30
N LYS A 382 -50.60 -30.27 0.09
CA LYS A 382 -49.85 -29.88 -1.11
C LYS A 382 -50.79 -29.09 -2.02
N THR A 383 -50.37 -27.92 -2.54
CA THR A 383 -50.98 -27.31 -3.73
C THR A 383 -49.90 -26.69 -4.60
N SER A 384 -50.01 -26.85 -5.92
CA SER A 384 -49.10 -26.27 -6.91
C SER A 384 -49.88 -25.33 -7.81
N SER A 385 -49.26 -24.23 -8.26
CA SER A 385 -49.76 -23.46 -9.40
C SER A 385 -48.61 -22.88 -10.21
N ASN A 386 -48.55 -23.28 -11.48
CA ASN A 386 -47.72 -22.66 -12.53
C ASN A 386 -48.18 -21.22 -12.78
N GLY A 387 -47.26 -20.32 -13.19
CA GLY A 387 -47.66 -18.98 -13.63
C GLY A 387 -46.52 -18.03 -13.99
N SER A 388 -46.18 -17.97 -15.29
CA SER A 388 -45.46 -16.91 -16.01
C SER A 388 -44.55 -15.94 -15.25
N ALA A 389 -43.25 -16.03 -15.53
CA ALA A 389 -42.34 -14.91 -15.36
C ALA A 389 -42.79 -13.70 -16.19
N ARG A 390 -43.07 -12.58 -15.52
CA ARG A 390 -43.06 -11.24 -16.12
C ARG A 390 -42.03 -10.41 -15.38
N ILE A 391 -41.16 -9.77 -16.16
CA ILE A 391 -40.15 -8.83 -15.65
C ILE A 391 -40.91 -7.67 -15.00
N GLY A 392 -40.69 -7.49 -13.70
CA GLY A 392 -41.37 -6.51 -12.87
C GLY A 392 -40.35 -5.71 -12.07
N GLU A 393 -40.08 -4.51 -12.55
CA GLU A 393 -39.42 -3.43 -11.83
C GLU A 393 -40.14 -3.20 -10.49
N GLY A 394 -39.44 -3.36 -9.36
CA GLY A 394 -40.09 -3.55 -8.06
C GLY A 394 -39.16 -3.34 -6.88
N SER A 395 -38.88 -2.07 -6.57
CA SER A 395 -38.28 -1.66 -5.31
C SER A 395 -39.15 -2.13 -4.14
N ILE A 396 -38.57 -2.92 -3.23
CA ILE A 396 -39.11 -3.15 -1.89
C ILE A 396 -38.00 -2.78 -0.90
N VAL A 397 -37.91 -1.47 -0.61
CA VAL A 397 -37.23 -1.01 0.60
C VAL A 397 -38.02 -1.54 1.79
N SER A 398 -37.38 -2.33 2.65
CA SER A 398 -37.99 -2.77 3.90
C SER A 398 -38.10 -1.54 4.81
N ASN A 399 -39.32 -1.01 4.98
CA ASN A 399 -39.61 0.07 5.93
C ASN A 399 -39.66 -0.46 7.36
N ASN A 400 -38.54 -0.99 7.86
CA ASN A 400 -38.39 -1.43 9.24
C ASN A 400 -37.30 -0.59 9.95
N PRO A 401 -37.65 0.53 10.61
CA PRO A 401 -36.69 1.51 11.15
C PRO A 401 -35.92 1.04 12.40
N TYR A 402 -35.90 -0.27 12.66
CA TYR A 402 -35.20 -0.91 13.78
C TYR A 402 -34.35 -2.10 13.34
N GLU A 403 -34.19 -2.32 12.03
CA GLU A 403 -33.45 -3.44 11.47
C GLU A 403 -32.25 -2.88 10.69
N GLU A 404 -31.19 -2.55 11.44
CA GLU A 404 -29.86 -2.21 10.89
C GLU A 404 -29.34 -3.37 10.06
N THR A 405 -29.68 -3.37 8.76
CA THR A 405 -29.13 -4.33 7.81
C THR A 405 -27.65 -3.98 7.64
N PRO A 406 -26.69 -4.85 8.01
CA PRO A 406 -25.28 -4.50 7.96
C PRO A 406 -24.87 -4.15 6.54
N THR A 407 -24.52 -2.88 6.31
CA THR A 407 -24.10 -2.42 4.97
C THR A 407 -22.63 -2.76 4.73
N GLY A 408 -22.33 -3.13 3.49
CA GLY A 408 -21.03 -3.60 3.03
C GLY A 408 -20.70 -5.06 3.34
N ALA A 409 -19.52 -5.50 2.89
CA ALA A 409 -18.97 -6.83 3.16
C ALA A 409 -18.87 -7.15 4.66
N SER A 410 -19.30 -8.34 5.10
CA SER A 410 -19.19 -8.74 6.51
C SER A 410 -17.75 -9.16 6.86
N ILE A 411 -17.34 -8.90 8.10
CA ILE A 411 -16.05 -9.32 8.65
C ILE A 411 -15.82 -10.83 8.48
N GLN A 412 -16.85 -11.64 8.72
CA GLN A 412 -16.76 -13.11 8.59
C GLN A 412 -16.54 -13.56 7.13
N GLU A 413 -17.18 -12.93 6.15
CA GLU A 413 -16.96 -13.25 4.73
C GLU A 413 -15.61 -12.73 4.23
N LEU A 414 -15.14 -11.59 4.74
CA LEU A 414 -13.77 -11.11 4.51
C LEU A 414 -12.74 -12.10 5.08
N ALA A 415 -12.93 -12.56 6.32
CA ALA A 415 -12.05 -13.53 6.96
C ALA A 415 -11.99 -14.87 6.19
N LYS A 416 -13.14 -15.39 5.73
CA LYS A 416 -13.20 -16.58 4.85
C LYS A 416 -12.46 -16.37 3.53
N ALA A 417 -12.64 -15.21 2.91
CA ALA A 417 -11.99 -14.89 1.64
C ALA A 417 -10.47 -14.73 1.80
N LEU A 418 -10.00 -14.08 2.86
CA LEU A 418 -8.57 -13.99 3.19
C LEU A 418 -7.97 -15.34 3.59
N GLN A 419 -8.68 -16.17 4.35
CA GLN A 419 -8.22 -17.52 4.69
C GLN A 419 -8.02 -18.36 3.41
N LYS A 420 -8.91 -18.23 2.43
CA LYS A 420 -8.76 -18.89 1.12
C LYS A 420 -7.56 -18.36 0.32
N GLU A 421 -7.26 -17.06 0.38
CA GLU A 421 -6.05 -16.48 -0.22
C GLU A 421 -4.78 -16.97 0.52
N LEU A 422 -4.81 -17.07 1.85
CA LEU A 422 -3.73 -17.59 2.69
C LEU A 422 -3.44 -19.08 2.43
N ASP A 423 -4.48 -19.91 2.37
CA ASP A 423 -4.37 -21.35 2.05
C ASP A 423 -3.81 -21.58 0.63
N SER A 424 -4.05 -20.65 -0.29
CA SER A 424 -3.51 -20.67 -1.65
C SER A 424 -2.01 -20.31 -1.72
N GLU A 425 -1.52 -19.46 -0.82
CA GLU A 425 -0.10 -19.08 -0.75
C GLU A 425 0.73 -20.08 0.07
N GLY A 426 0.12 -20.72 1.07
CA GLY A 426 0.74 -21.76 1.90
C GLY A 426 1.74 -21.27 2.96
N ASP A 427 2.23 -20.02 2.89
CA ASP A 427 3.11 -19.43 3.90
C ASP A 427 2.45 -18.27 4.69
N PRO A 428 2.08 -18.47 5.97
CA PRO A 428 1.45 -17.43 6.77
C PRO A 428 2.36 -16.25 7.12
N SER A 429 3.69 -16.39 7.06
CA SER A 429 4.62 -15.33 7.49
C SER A 429 4.45 -14.00 6.73
N MET A 430 3.92 -14.04 5.49
CA MET A 430 3.60 -12.86 4.70
C MET A 430 2.36 -12.12 5.25
N PHE A 431 1.28 -12.85 5.51
CA PHE A 431 0.06 -12.29 6.11
C PHE A 431 0.30 -11.81 7.55
N GLU A 432 1.14 -12.51 8.31
CA GLU A 432 1.61 -12.07 9.63
C GLU A 432 2.33 -10.71 9.54
N CYS A 433 3.06 -10.44 8.45
CA CYS A 433 3.71 -9.14 8.20
C CYS A 433 2.68 -8.05 7.86
N ILE A 434 1.64 -8.38 7.08
CA ILE A 434 0.57 -7.43 6.75
C ILE A 434 -0.19 -7.04 8.02
N ALA A 435 -0.62 -8.00 8.83
CA ALA A 435 -1.26 -7.75 10.12
C ALA A 435 -0.36 -6.94 11.08
N ALA A 436 0.95 -7.22 11.09
CA ALA A 436 1.92 -6.45 11.88
C ALA A 436 1.97 -4.97 11.49
N VAL A 437 1.91 -4.66 10.19
CA VAL A 437 1.85 -3.26 9.72
C VAL A 437 0.51 -2.63 10.07
N LEU A 438 -0.62 -3.33 9.85
CA LEU A 438 -1.93 -2.82 10.25
C LEU A 438 -2.01 -2.50 11.76
N ASN A 439 -1.34 -3.29 12.61
CA ASN A 439 -1.21 -3.03 14.05
C ASN A 439 -0.37 -1.79 14.41
N VAL A 440 0.60 -1.43 13.56
CA VAL A 440 1.33 -0.16 13.69
C VAL A 440 0.41 0.99 13.29
N LEU A 441 -0.31 0.85 12.18
CA LEU A 441 -1.21 1.88 11.66
C LEU A 441 -2.45 2.13 12.55
N SER A 442 -2.98 1.10 13.22
CA SER A 442 -4.10 1.22 14.17
C SER A 442 -3.72 1.89 15.50
N ARG A 443 -2.44 2.24 15.69
CA ARG A 443 -1.92 2.89 16.90
C ARG A 443 -1.42 4.31 16.65
N MET A 444 -1.57 4.83 15.44
CA MET A 444 -1.05 6.15 15.06
C MET A 444 -1.62 7.29 15.91
N ASP A 445 -2.89 7.20 16.33
CA ASP A 445 -3.51 8.19 17.22
C ASP A 445 -2.95 8.18 18.66
N SER A 446 -2.08 7.21 19.00
CA SER A 446 -1.31 7.19 20.24
C SER A 446 0.14 7.69 20.10
N LEU A 447 0.54 8.09 18.88
CA LEU A 447 1.87 8.64 18.56
C LEU A 447 1.87 10.16 18.37
N LEU A 448 0.70 10.80 18.33
CA LEU A 448 0.47 12.25 18.23
C LEU A 448 0.02 12.86 19.57
#